data_AF-A0A834IA69-F1
#
_entry.id   AF-A0A834IA69-F1
#
_cell.length_a   1.000
_cell.length_b   1.000
_cell.length_c   1.000
_cell.angle_alpha   90.00
_cell.angle_beta   90.00
_cell.angle_gamma   90.00
#
_symmetry.space_group_name_H-M   'P 1'
#
loop_
_entity.id
_entity.type
_entity.pdbx_description
1 polymer ?
#
loop_
_entity_poly.entity_id
_entity_poly.type
_entity_poly.pdbx_seq_one_letter_code
_entity_poly.pdbx_strand_id
1 'polypeptide(L)'
;FSPFWIQTILRQQLGFDGVLFSDDLSMQAACVAGGADARIQAALNAGCDMGLVCNDRSAACLALDGLAQLPIPNQKRLEKMR
;
A
#
# COMPACT_ATOMS: atom_id res chain seq x y z
N PHE A 1 7.21 1.49 5.80
CA PHE A 1 5.94 2.24 5.64
C PHE A 1 5.71 3.09 6.90
N SER A 2 5.40 4.39 6.77
CA SER A 2 5.32 5.33 7.91
C SER A 2 3.91 5.94 8.04
N PRO A 3 3.14 5.56 9.08
CA PRO A 3 1.84 6.17 9.36
C PRO A 3 1.93 7.66 9.68
N PHE A 4 3.04 8.12 10.29
CA PHE A 4 3.22 9.53 10.62
C PHE A 4 3.25 10.42 9.37
N TRP A 5 4.04 10.04 8.36
CA TRP A 5 4.11 10.79 7.11
C TRP A 5 2.79 10.77 6.35
N ILE A 6 2.13 9.61 6.29
CA ILE A 6 0.89 9.48 5.53
C ILE A 6 -0.28 10.12 6.27
N GLN A 7 -0.56 9.72 7.50
CA GLN A 7 -1.74 10.17 8.23
C GLN A 7 -1.57 11.58 8.81
N THR A 8 -0.46 11.84 9.49
CA THR A 8 -0.26 13.12 10.20
C THR A 8 0.16 14.23 9.25
N ILE A 9 1.20 14.01 8.46
CA ILE A 9 1.68 15.09 7.57
C ILE A 9 0.78 15.21 6.34
N LEU A 10 0.64 14.14 5.56
CA LEU A 10 0.00 14.24 4.25
C LEU A 10 -1.54 14.38 4.33
N ARG A 11 -2.23 13.53 5.10
CA ARG A 11 -3.70 13.61 5.22
C ARG A 11 -4.15 14.77 6.11
N GLN A 12 -3.58 14.94 7.31
CA GLN A 12 -4.07 15.93 8.27
C GLN A 12 -3.50 17.33 8.03
N GLN A 13 -2.17 17.49 7.92
CA GLN A 13 -1.57 18.83 7.78
C GLN A 13 -1.68 19.39 6.36
N LEU A 14 -1.42 18.57 5.34
CA LEU A 14 -1.48 18.99 3.94
C LEU A 14 -2.86 18.84 3.30
N GLY A 15 -3.80 18.18 3.98
CA GLY A 15 -5.18 18.02 3.51
C GLY A 15 -5.32 17.18 2.24
N PHE A 16 -4.35 16.31 1.93
CA PHE A 16 -4.40 15.52 0.71
C PHE A 16 -5.46 14.41 0.78
N ASP A 17 -6.50 14.50 -0.05
CA ASP A 17 -7.57 13.49 -0.15
C ASP A 17 -7.59 12.73 -1.50
N GLY A 18 -6.46 12.73 -2.21
CA GLY A 18 -6.27 11.92 -3.42
C GLY A 18 -5.92 10.45 -3.09
N VAL A 19 -5.67 9.67 -4.14
CA VAL A 19 -5.19 8.29 -4.02
C VAL A 19 -3.71 8.28 -3.61
N LEU A 20 -3.36 7.35 -2.72
CA LEU A 20 -1.97 7.03 -2.41
C LEU A 20 -1.61 5.62 -2.88
N PHE A 21 -0.59 5.56 -3.73
CA PHE A 21 0.05 4.31 -4.11
C PHE A 21 1.21 4.00 -3.17
N SER A 22 1.52 2.71 -2.99
CA SER A 22 2.81 2.31 -2.45
C SER A 22 3.93 2.50 -3.47
N ASP A 23 5.17 2.37 -3.01
CA ASP A 23 6.30 2.03 -3.86
C ASP A 23 6.18 0.60 -4.40
N ASP A 24 7.12 0.19 -5.27
CA ASP A 24 7.14 -1.18 -5.80
C ASP A 24 7.52 -2.19 -4.71
N LEU A 25 6.56 -3.03 -4.34
CA LEU A 25 6.69 -4.00 -3.28
C LEU A 25 7.50 -5.24 -3.70
N SER A 26 7.72 -5.45 -5.01
CA SER A 26 8.58 -6.53 -5.52
C SER A 26 10.07 -6.19 -5.40
N MET A 27 10.40 -4.91 -5.16
CA MET A 27 11.78 -4.44 -5.19
C MET A 27 12.57 -5.10 -4.03
N GLN A 28 13.58 -5.91 -4.38
CA GLN A 28 14.36 -6.68 -3.40
C GLN A 28 15.22 -5.81 -2.47
N ALA A 29 15.41 -4.53 -2.80
CA ALA A 29 16.18 -3.59 -1.98
C ALA A 29 15.46 -3.18 -0.69
N ALA A 30 14.13 -3.37 -0.61
CA ALA A 30 13.39 -3.16 0.63
C ALA A 30 13.58 -4.38 1.55
N CYS A 31 14.74 -4.52 2.19
CA CYS A 31 15.05 -5.49 3.26
C CYS A 31 14.20 -5.26 4.54
N VAL A 32 12.90 -5.08 4.40
CA VAL A 32 11.93 -5.19 5.48
C VAL A 32 11.65 -6.68 5.63
N ALA A 33 11.93 -7.24 6.81
CA ALA A 33 11.67 -8.65 7.10
C ALA A 33 10.20 -9.00 6.79
N GLY A 34 9.99 -9.91 5.83
CA GLY A 34 8.66 -10.32 5.36
C GLY A 34 8.57 -10.36 3.82
N GLY A 35 7.72 -11.24 3.31
CA GLY A 35 7.43 -11.36 1.88
C GLY A 35 6.57 -10.20 1.36
N ALA A 36 6.10 -10.33 0.12
CA ALA A 36 5.22 -9.34 -0.52
C ALA A 36 3.89 -9.15 0.24
N ASP A 37 3.42 -10.19 0.93
CA ASP A 37 2.28 -10.20 1.87
C ASP A 37 2.46 -9.22 3.04
N ALA A 38 3.59 -9.29 3.74
CA ALA A 38 3.87 -8.40 4.86
C ALA A 38 4.04 -6.95 4.40
N ARG A 39 4.62 -6.76 3.20
CA ARG A 39 4.83 -5.43 2.62
C ARG A 39 3.52 -4.77 2.19
N ILE A 40 2.63 -5.50 1.50
CA ILE A 40 1.31 -4.97 1.12
C ILE A 40 0.50 -4.62 2.36
N GLN A 41 0.54 -5.48 3.39
CA GLN A 41 -0.11 -5.25 4.66
C GLN A 41 0.37 -3.96 5.33
N ALA A 42 1.68 -3.76 5.37
CA ALA A 42 2.28 -2.59 5.99
C ALA A 42 2.04 -1.30 5.20
N ALA A 43 1.99 -1.37 3.86
CA ALA A 43 1.63 -0.24 3.00
C ALA A 43 0.18 0.22 3.26
N LEU A 44 -0.77 -0.71 3.26
CA LEU A 44 -2.17 -0.40 3.52
C LEU A 44 -2.39 0.12 4.94
N ASN A 45 -1.77 -0.51 5.95
CA ASN A 45 -1.86 -0.06 7.35
C ASN A 45 -1.27 1.35 7.56
N ALA A 46 -0.26 1.73 6.79
CA ALA A 46 0.27 3.09 6.86
C ALA A 46 -0.68 4.12 6.23
N GLY A 47 -1.57 3.70 5.32
CA GLY A 47 -2.60 4.55 4.70
C GLY A 47 -2.56 4.65 3.19
N CYS A 48 -1.80 3.78 2.51
CA CYS A 48 -1.90 3.63 1.07
C CYS A 48 -3.28 3.07 0.69
N ASP A 49 -3.81 3.51 -0.45
CA ASP A 49 -5.08 3.03 -1.00
C ASP A 49 -4.87 1.88 -2.00
N MET A 50 -3.67 1.76 -2.60
CA MET A 50 -3.29 0.68 -3.50
C MET A 50 -1.81 0.35 -3.37
N GLY A 51 -1.46 -0.94 -3.36
CA GLY A 51 -0.07 -1.38 -3.43
C GLY A 51 0.33 -1.85 -4.82
N LEU A 52 1.57 -1.57 -5.21
CA LEU A 52 2.12 -1.91 -6.52
C LEU A 52 3.09 -3.09 -6.38
N VAL A 53 2.82 -4.17 -7.12
CA VAL A 53 3.76 -5.29 -7.25
C VAL A 53 4.11 -5.42 -8.73
N CYS A 54 5.28 -4.94 -9.12
CA CYS A 54 5.70 -4.89 -10.50
C CYS A 54 6.67 -6.03 -10.84
N ASN A 55 6.64 -6.52 -12.08
CA ASN A 55 7.65 -7.43 -12.64
C ASN A 55 7.85 -8.79 -11.93
N ASP A 56 7.02 -9.14 -10.94
CA ASP A 56 7.09 -10.42 -10.22
C ASP A 56 5.68 -10.99 -9.96
N ARG A 57 5.34 -12.06 -10.68
CA ARG A 57 4.03 -12.72 -10.57
C ARG A 57 3.90 -13.49 -9.25
N SER A 58 4.95 -14.15 -8.77
CA SER A 58 4.84 -14.96 -7.55
C SER A 58 4.65 -14.05 -6.34
N ALA A 59 5.36 -12.92 -6.30
CA ALA A 59 5.15 -11.86 -5.33
C ALA A 59 3.72 -11.29 -5.41
N ALA A 60 3.18 -11.10 -6.61
CA ALA A 60 1.82 -10.58 -6.78
C ALA A 60 0.76 -11.55 -6.22
N CYS A 61 0.91 -12.85 -6.46
CA CYS A 61 0.03 -13.87 -5.86
C CYS A 61 0.13 -13.88 -4.33
N LEU A 62 1.36 -13.83 -3.79
CA LEU A 62 1.58 -13.80 -2.35
C LEU A 62 0.97 -12.54 -1.70
N ALA A 63 1.13 -11.38 -2.33
CA ALA A 63 0.49 -10.15 -1.89
C ALA A 63 -1.04 -10.26 -1.91
N LEU A 64 -1.60 -10.87 -2.96
CA LEU A 64 -3.05 -11.10 -3.06
C LEU A 64 -3.57 -12.00 -1.94
N ASP A 65 -2.84 -13.07 -1.61
CA ASP A 65 -3.18 -13.95 -0.49
C ASP A 65 -3.14 -13.19 0.85
N GLY A 66 -2.15 -12.31 1.03
CA GLY A 66 -2.02 -11.44 2.20
C GLY A 66 -3.16 -10.42 2.36
N LEU A 67 -3.86 -10.08 1.28
CA LEU A 67 -5.01 -9.15 1.31
C LEU A 67 -6.32 -9.80 1.78
N ALA A 68 -6.41 -11.14 1.78
CA ALA A 68 -7.68 -11.86 1.98
C ALA A 68 -8.38 -11.54 3.32
N GLN A 69 -7.63 -11.13 4.34
CA GLN A 69 -8.13 -10.83 5.68
C GLN A 69 -8.22 -9.33 5.98
N LEU A 70 -7.93 -8.46 5.01
CA LEU A 70 -7.89 -7.02 5.22
C LEU A 70 -9.15 -6.29 4.81
N PRO A 71 -9.48 -5.19 5.53
CA PRO A 71 -10.52 -4.29 5.07
C PRO A 71 -10.09 -3.66 3.75
N ILE A 72 -11.06 -3.56 2.85
CA ILE A 72 -10.87 -2.91 1.57
C ILE A 72 -10.53 -1.42 1.81
N PRO A 73 -9.49 -0.86 1.17
CA PRO A 73 -9.16 0.56 1.27
C PRO A 73 -10.26 1.48 0.75
N ASN A 74 -10.13 2.79 0.96
CA ASN A 74 -11.16 3.76 0.59
C ASN A 74 -11.42 3.81 -0.93
N GLN A 75 -12.45 3.09 -1.36
CA GLN A 75 -12.84 2.97 -2.77
C GLN A 75 -13.21 4.31 -3.40
N LYS A 76 -13.74 5.28 -2.63
CA LYS A 76 -14.09 6.60 -3.16
C LYS A 76 -12.87 7.36 -3.68
N ARG A 77 -11.68 7.13 -3.11
CA ARG A 77 -10.46 7.75 -3.61
C ARG A 77 -10.05 7.12 -4.94
N LEU A 78 -10.08 5.79 -5.01
CA LEU A 78 -9.75 5.05 -6.24
C LEU A 78 -10.67 5.43 -7.41
N GLU A 79 -11.96 5.66 -7.13
CA GLU A 79 -12.94 6.12 -8.12
C GLU A 79 -12.59 7.48 -8.74
N LYS A 80 -11.86 8.36 -8.04
CA LYS A 80 -11.41 9.66 -8.57
C LYS A 80 -10.35 9.54 -9.67
N MET A 81 -9.79 8.35 -9.91
CA MET A 81 -8.81 8.11 -10.97
C MET A 81 -9.45 7.71 -12.31
N ARG A 82 -10.77 7.53 -12.34
CA ARG A 82 -11.54 7.28 -13.56
C ARG A 82 -11.84 8.58 -14.28
#